data_AF-A0A9D8CS56-F1
#
_entry.id   AF-A0A9D8CS56-F1
#
_cell.length_a   1.000
_cell.length_b   1.000
_cell.length_c   1.000
_cell.angle_alpha   90.00
_cell.angle_beta   90.00
_cell.angle_gamma   90.00
#
_symmetry.space_group_name_H-M   'P 1'
#
loop_
_entity.id
_entity.type
_entity.pdbx_description
1 polymer ?
#
loop_
_entity_poly.entity_id
_entity_poly.type
_entity_poly.pdbx_seq_one_letter_code
_entity_poly.pdbx_strand_id
1 'polypeptide(L)'
;MIASAHPYAGAVIGLATMHDKGRAVAPPFRRLLGARVLEVTGLDTDQLGTFSGDIARPASPVEVTDVKARMTFEAMDVDCAIASEGSYAPIDRVPLNAAGVEIMTFVDRKRGVVVTETLTTQRTNWRMQRFAAGDPRVEDAATALGLPRCGAIVMRNDDWSHPVKNLSTAAEVRAAIESEAPQSRDGLAVLIPDMRAHRNPWRMMAIRALAWRLARRLAHLFLRRAGLGPRALAARPALRVLRRAHRLDRGACRWLFRLRPRRGAAPARRPSNGLEAELPNLPGSALRLSGVRCAGPARPAAHRPGS
;
A
#
# COMPACT_ATOMS: atom_id res chain seq x y z
N MET A 1 44.19 -8.44 -19.47
CA MET A 1 43.21 -7.84 -18.54
C MET A 1 42.03 -8.78 -18.43
N ILE A 2 41.86 -9.48 -17.31
CA ILE A 2 40.68 -10.31 -17.08
C ILE A 2 39.52 -9.34 -16.87
N ALA A 3 38.53 -9.35 -17.76
CA ALA A 3 37.29 -8.62 -17.53
C ALA A 3 36.71 -9.11 -16.20
N SER A 4 36.75 -8.26 -15.16
CA SER A 4 36.20 -8.60 -13.86
C SER A 4 34.73 -8.95 -14.04
N ALA A 5 34.38 -10.21 -13.73
CA ALA A 5 33.00 -10.66 -13.82
C ALA A 5 32.12 -9.77 -12.93
N HIS A 6 30.92 -9.45 -13.42
CA HIS A 6 29.97 -8.64 -12.66
C HIS A 6 29.75 -9.30 -11.27
N PRO A 7 29.76 -8.55 -10.15
CA PRO A 7 29.80 -9.14 -8.80
C PRO A 7 28.55 -9.92 -8.41
N TYR A 8 27.44 -9.71 -9.13
CA TYR A 8 26.20 -10.46 -8.96
C TYR A 8 25.98 -11.53 -10.06
N ALA A 9 26.95 -11.74 -10.94
CA ALA A 9 26.86 -12.78 -11.96
C ALA A 9 26.85 -14.17 -11.29
N GLY A 10 25.84 -14.98 -11.58
CA GLY A 10 25.71 -16.34 -11.01
C GLY A 10 25.45 -16.37 -9.49
N ALA A 11 25.21 -15.21 -8.85
CA ALA A 11 25.05 -15.13 -7.41
C ALA A 11 23.83 -15.92 -6.92
N VAL A 12 23.92 -16.45 -5.70
CA VAL A 12 22.77 -16.96 -4.96
C VAL A 12 22.20 -15.81 -4.13
N ILE A 13 20.91 -15.52 -4.31
CA ILE A 13 20.22 -14.42 -3.67
C ILE A 13 19.03 -14.98 -2.90
N GLY A 14 18.97 -14.75 -1.60
CA GLY A 14 17.81 -15.15 -0.80
C GLY A 14 16.65 -14.18 -0.99
N LEU A 15 15.42 -14.69 -1.01
CA LEU A 15 14.19 -13.92 -1.14
C LEU A 15 13.38 -14.06 0.15
N ALA A 16 13.37 -13.01 0.97
CA ALA A 16 12.47 -12.90 2.10
C ALA A 16 11.05 -12.63 1.59
N THR A 17 10.27 -13.70 1.54
CA THR A 17 8.88 -13.66 1.10
C THR A 17 8.06 -14.71 1.81
N MET A 18 6.79 -14.40 2.00
CA MET A 18 5.74 -15.40 2.21
C MET A 18 4.95 -15.58 0.92
N HIS A 19 4.72 -16.84 0.55
CA HIS A 19 3.87 -17.31 -0.55
C HIS A 19 4.30 -16.88 -1.98
N ASP A 20 4.83 -17.83 -2.76
CA ASP A 20 4.87 -17.89 -4.24
C ASP A 20 5.50 -16.72 -5.02
N LYS A 21 6.04 -15.69 -4.36
CA LYS A 21 6.57 -14.50 -5.06
C LYS A 21 7.83 -14.82 -5.88
N GLY A 22 8.56 -15.89 -5.56
CA GLY A 22 9.73 -16.34 -6.32
C GLY A 22 9.42 -16.60 -7.80
N ARG A 23 8.20 -17.02 -8.14
CA ARG A 23 7.78 -17.18 -9.54
C ARG A 23 7.79 -15.87 -10.34
N ALA A 24 7.59 -14.74 -9.66
CA ALA A 24 7.68 -13.41 -10.26
C ALA A 24 9.10 -12.84 -10.20
N VAL A 25 9.82 -13.04 -9.09
CA VAL A 25 11.11 -12.41 -8.82
C VAL A 25 12.29 -13.15 -9.44
N ALA A 26 12.30 -14.48 -9.45
CA ALA A 26 13.45 -15.26 -9.92
C ALA A 26 13.75 -15.09 -11.42
N PRO A 27 12.76 -15.09 -12.34
CA PRO A 27 13.05 -15.08 -13.78
C PRO A 27 13.84 -13.86 -14.28
N PRO A 28 13.53 -12.61 -13.86
CA PRO A 28 14.34 -11.44 -14.23
C PRO A 28 15.82 -11.54 -13.81
N PHE A 29 16.08 -11.99 -12.58
CA PHE A 29 17.44 -12.11 -12.05
C PHE A 29 18.23 -13.21 -12.75
N ARG A 30 17.61 -14.37 -12.99
CA ARG A 30 18.21 -15.44 -13.78
C ARG A 30 18.56 -14.97 -15.20
N ARG A 31 17.65 -14.22 -15.84
CA ARG A 31 17.80 -13.80 -17.24
C ARG A 31 18.88 -12.73 -17.45
N LEU A 32 19.07 -11.83 -16.48
CA LEU A 32 19.97 -10.68 -16.62
C LEU A 32 21.32 -10.85 -15.91
N LEU A 33 21.35 -11.60 -14.81
CA LEU A 33 22.54 -11.78 -13.99
C LEU A 33 22.99 -13.25 -13.93
N GLY A 34 22.23 -14.20 -14.48
CA GLY A 34 22.47 -15.62 -14.23
C GLY A 34 22.27 -16.01 -12.75
N ALA A 35 21.73 -15.12 -11.93
CA ALA A 35 21.59 -15.31 -10.50
C ALA A 35 20.46 -16.29 -10.17
N ARG A 36 20.66 -17.06 -9.09
CA ARG A 36 19.66 -17.98 -8.53
C ARG A 36 18.97 -17.30 -7.36
N VAL A 37 17.67 -17.08 -7.47
CA VAL A 37 16.85 -16.56 -6.36
C VAL A 37 16.23 -17.74 -5.62
N LEU A 38 16.52 -17.85 -4.32
CA LEU A 38 16.01 -18.91 -3.46
C LEU A 38 15.05 -18.32 -2.43
N GLU A 39 13.86 -18.90 -2.28
CA GLU A 39 12.93 -18.47 -1.23
C GLU A 39 13.42 -18.94 0.13
N VAL A 40 13.35 -18.05 1.12
CA VAL A 40 13.67 -18.40 2.50
C VAL A 40 12.47 -19.10 3.12
N THR A 41 12.68 -20.30 3.66
CA THR A 41 11.64 -21.05 4.38
C THR A 41 11.58 -20.61 5.84
N GLY A 42 10.39 -20.65 6.45
CA GLY A 42 10.22 -20.41 7.90
C GLY A 42 10.32 -18.95 8.36
N LEU A 43 10.48 -17.97 7.47
CA LEU A 43 10.39 -16.55 7.84
C LEU A 43 8.93 -16.09 7.90
N ASP A 44 8.46 -15.80 9.11
CA ASP A 44 7.20 -15.09 9.31
C ASP A 44 7.40 -13.57 9.12
N THR A 45 7.25 -13.13 7.87
CA THR A 45 7.35 -11.70 7.53
C THR A 45 6.08 -10.90 7.88
N ASP A 46 4.99 -11.57 8.29
CA ASP A 46 3.73 -10.92 8.66
C ASP A 46 3.85 -10.22 10.04
N GLN A 47 4.85 -10.57 10.85
CA GLN A 47 5.24 -9.83 12.08
C GLN A 47 5.61 -8.37 11.80
N LEU A 48 6.05 -8.05 10.59
CA LEU A 48 6.37 -6.68 10.15
C LEU A 48 5.16 -5.97 9.50
N GLY A 49 3.97 -6.52 9.71
CA GLY A 49 2.70 -6.05 9.16
C GLY A 49 2.19 -6.95 8.05
N THR A 50 0.88 -7.15 8.04
CA THR A 50 0.17 -7.97 7.06
C THR A 50 -0.36 -7.12 5.92
N PHE A 51 -0.55 -7.72 4.75
CA PHE A 51 -1.18 -7.02 3.63
C PHE A 51 -2.67 -6.75 3.89
N SER A 52 -3.36 -7.66 4.60
CA SER A 52 -4.78 -7.54 4.93
C SER A 52 -5.08 -6.48 5.99
N GLY A 53 -4.06 -5.96 6.68
CA GLY A 53 -4.17 -4.83 7.61
C GLY A 53 -4.49 -5.22 9.06
N ASP A 54 -4.58 -6.51 9.38
CA ASP A 54 -4.80 -7.02 10.74
C ASP A 54 -3.59 -6.81 11.66
N ILE A 55 -2.37 -6.96 11.13
CA ILE A 55 -1.14 -6.54 11.80
C ILE A 55 -0.63 -5.25 11.16
N ALA A 56 -0.51 -4.19 11.96
CA ALA A 56 0.00 -2.89 11.53
C ALA A 56 1.51 -2.92 11.25
N ARG A 57 1.96 -2.08 10.31
CA ARG A 57 3.39 -1.93 10.01
C ARG A 57 4.06 -1.10 11.10
N PRO A 58 5.26 -1.50 11.57
CA PRO A 58 6.00 -0.73 12.58
C PRO A 58 6.68 0.52 11.99
N ALA A 59 6.82 0.59 10.67
CA ALA A 59 7.57 1.64 9.97
C ALA A 59 7.02 1.88 8.55
N SER A 60 7.66 2.77 7.78
CA SER A 60 7.26 3.01 6.39
C SER A 60 7.44 1.75 5.52
N PRO A 61 6.69 1.62 4.40
CA PRO A 61 6.81 0.45 3.53
C PRO A 61 8.24 0.22 3.00
N VAL A 62 9.01 1.29 2.78
CA VAL A 62 10.41 1.21 2.32
C VAL A 62 11.30 0.64 3.42
N GLU A 63 11.17 1.13 4.65
CA GLU A 63 11.94 0.64 5.81
C GLU A 63 11.60 -0.82 6.10
N VAL A 64 10.31 -1.17 6.10
CA VAL A 64 9.85 -2.55 6.25
C VAL A 64 10.44 -3.47 5.18
N THR A 65 10.55 -3.01 3.93
CA THR A 65 11.14 -3.83 2.86
C THR A 65 12.63 -4.10 3.09
N ASP A 66 13.40 -3.11 3.56
CA ASP A 66 14.82 -3.31 3.90
C ASP A 66 15.00 -4.28 5.07
N VAL A 67 14.22 -4.10 6.14
CA VAL A 67 14.24 -5.03 7.29
C VAL A 67 13.88 -6.44 6.85
N LYS A 68 12.82 -6.61 6.04
CA LYS A 68 12.44 -7.91 5.47
C LYS A 68 13.60 -8.53 4.69
N ALA A 69 14.29 -7.76 3.84
CA ALA A 69 15.42 -8.29 3.08
C ALA A 69 16.52 -8.80 4.02
N ARG A 70 16.82 -8.06 5.10
CA ARG A 70 17.87 -8.41 6.05
C ARG A 70 17.58 -9.65 6.89
N MET A 71 16.31 -9.97 7.19
CA MET A 71 15.91 -11.20 7.88
C MET A 71 16.41 -12.47 7.15
N THR A 72 16.62 -12.38 5.83
CA THR A 72 17.20 -13.47 5.03
C THR A 72 18.55 -13.95 5.58
N PHE A 73 19.37 -13.05 6.10
CA PHE A 73 20.73 -13.38 6.55
C PHE A 73 20.77 -14.17 7.86
N GLU A 74 19.67 -14.16 8.62
CA GLU A 74 19.53 -14.94 9.85
C GLU A 74 19.08 -16.38 9.54
N ALA A 75 18.33 -16.57 8.46
CA ALA A 75 17.74 -17.84 8.08
C ALA A 75 18.48 -18.57 6.94
N MET A 76 19.35 -17.88 6.20
CA MET A 76 20.05 -18.44 5.04
C MET A 76 21.49 -17.90 4.94
N ASP A 77 22.45 -18.79 4.69
CA ASP A 77 23.84 -18.39 4.44
C ASP A 77 24.04 -17.89 3.01
N VAL A 78 23.66 -16.64 2.78
CA VAL A 78 23.83 -15.92 1.51
C VAL A 78 24.33 -14.50 1.78
N ASP A 79 25.01 -13.92 0.80
CA ASP A 79 25.51 -12.54 0.91
C ASP A 79 24.56 -11.49 0.35
N CYS A 80 23.59 -11.94 -0.44
CA CYS A 80 22.64 -11.10 -1.14
C CYS A 80 21.21 -11.49 -0.76
N ALA A 81 20.37 -10.50 -0.52
CA ALA A 81 18.98 -10.70 -0.17
C ALA A 81 18.05 -9.74 -0.93
N ILE A 82 16.82 -10.19 -1.19
CA ILE A 82 15.74 -9.40 -1.77
C ILE A 82 14.50 -9.53 -0.89
N ALA A 83 13.74 -8.45 -0.75
CA ALA A 83 12.36 -8.50 -0.26
C ALA A 83 11.46 -7.59 -1.09
N SER A 84 10.15 -7.80 -0.96
CA SER A 84 9.12 -6.95 -1.58
C SER A 84 7.99 -6.61 -0.62
N GLU A 85 7.49 -5.38 -0.71
CA GLU A 85 6.33 -4.88 0.02
C GLU A 85 5.42 -4.11 -0.94
N GLY A 86 4.13 -4.02 -0.63
CA GLY A 86 3.22 -3.24 -1.46
C GLY A 86 2.04 -2.64 -0.71
N SER A 87 1.43 -1.61 -1.27
CA SER A 87 0.23 -0.97 -0.76
C SER A 87 -0.72 -0.68 -1.91
N TYR A 88 -2.01 -0.98 -1.74
CA TYR A 88 -3.04 -0.70 -2.73
C TYR A 88 -4.19 0.05 -2.07
N ALA A 89 -4.57 1.17 -2.67
CA ALA A 89 -5.61 2.06 -2.16
C ALA A 89 -6.06 3.01 -3.29
N PRO A 90 -7.14 3.78 -3.10
CA PRO A 90 -7.39 4.95 -3.94
C PRO A 90 -6.29 5.98 -3.67
N ILE A 91 -5.36 6.19 -4.61
CA ILE A 91 -4.14 7.00 -4.34
C ILE A 91 -3.79 8.05 -5.40
N ASP A 92 -4.50 8.13 -6.52
CA ASP A 92 -4.25 9.19 -7.49
C ASP A 92 -5.18 10.39 -7.29
N ARG A 93 -4.59 11.59 -7.39
CA ARG A 93 -5.30 12.87 -7.22
C ARG A 93 -6.41 12.99 -8.24
N VAL A 94 -7.61 13.30 -7.72
CA VAL A 94 -8.87 13.65 -8.38
C VAL A 94 -8.87 13.43 -9.91
N PRO A 95 -9.54 12.38 -10.40
CA PRO A 95 -10.37 11.40 -9.67
C PRO A 95 -9.54 10.38 -8.86
N LEU A 96 -10.08 9.93 -7.72
CA LEU A 96 -9.48 8.96 -6.78
C LEU A 96 -9.38 7.54 -7.39
N ASN A 97 -8.57 7.39 -8.42
CA ASN A 97 -8.40 6.12 -9.09
C ASN A 97 -7.65 5.13 -8.19
N ALA A 98 -8.08 3.86 -8.29
CA ALA A 98 -7.42 2.77 -7.62
C ALA A 98 -6.00 2.59 -8.18
N ALA A 99 -5.01 2.54 -7.29
CA ALA A 99 -3.64 2.29 -7.68
C ALA A 99 -2.90 1.50 -6.60
N GLY A 100 -1.76 0.95 -7.01
CA GLY A 100 -0.85 0.21 -6.17
C GLY A 100 0.54 0.80 -6.23
N VAL A 101 1.26 0.66 -5.13
CA VAL A 101 2.70 0.91 -5.04
C VAL A 101 3.35 -0.39 -4.59
N GLU A 102 4.27 -0.90 -5.39
CA GLU A 102 5.14 -2.03 -5.06
C GLU A 102 6.55 -1.51 -4.81
N ILE A 103 7.23 -2.08 -3.81
CA ILE A 103 8.59 -1.74 -3.39
C ILE A 103 9.39 -3.03 -3.34
N MET A 104 10.63 -2.97 -3.80
CA MET A 104 11.56 -4.09 -3.75
C MET A 104 12.95 -3.60 -3.40
N THR A 105 13.55 -4.22 -2.39
CA THR A 105 14.88 -3.87 -1.89
C THR A 105 15.81 -5.05 -2.09
N PHE A 106 16.99 -4.77 -2.65
CA PHE A 106 18.14 -5.66 -2.72
C PHE A 106 19.20 -5.20 -1.72
N VAL A 107 19.79 -6.13 -0.99
CA VAL A 107 20.87 -5.90 -0.02
C VAL A 107 22.05 -6.82 -0.33
N ASP A 108 23.25 -6.26 -0.47
CA ASP A 108 24.53 -6.99 -0.42
C ASP A 108 25.25 -6.61 0.89
N ARG A 109 25.36 -7.59 1.80
CA ARG A 109 25.99 -7.38 3.12
C ARG A 109 27.51 -7.27 3.05
N LYS A 110 28.16 -7.93 2.09
CA LYS A 110 29.62 -7.90 1.91
C LYS A 110 30.11 -6.55 1.39
N ARG A 111 29.32 -5.91 0.52
CA ARG A 111 29.68 -4.63 -0.12
C ARG A 111 28.98 -3.41 0.49
N GLY A 112 28.09 -3.62 1.46
CA GLY A 112 27.29 -2.56 2.06
C GLY A 112 26.36 -1.86 1.06
N VAL A 113 25.90 -2.58 0.03
CA VAL A 113 25.05 -2.01 -1.03
C VAL A 113 23.59 -2.29 -0.72
N VAL A 114 22.78 -1.23 -0.74
CA VAL A 114 21.32 -1.31 -0.64
C VAL A 114 20.71 -0.61 -1.85
N VAL A 115 19.85 -1.31 -2.59
CA VAL A 115 19.17 -0.79 -3.77
C VAL A 115 17.68 -1.02 -3.64
N THR A 116 16.92 0.07 -3.52
CA THR A 116 15.46 0.04 -3.47
C THR A 116 14.86 0.58 -4.76
N GLU A 117 13.84 -0.10 -5.27
CA GLU A 117 13.02 0.29 -6.40
C GLU A 117 11.54 0.36 -6.01
N THR A 118 10.78 1.30 -6.60
CA THR A 118 9.34 1.49 -6.36
C THR A 118 8.53 1.60 -7.66
N LEU A 119 7.53 0.75 -7.87
CA LEU A 119 6.63 0.79 -9.02
C LEU A 119 5.22 1.20 -8.62
N THR A 120 4.70 2.29 -9.20
CA THR A 120 3.28 2.63 -9.13
C THR A 120 2.54 2.00 -10.30
N THR A 121 1.33 1.48 -10.07
CA THR A 121 0.48 0.88 -11.09
C THR A 121 -0.99 1.24 -10.89
N GLN A 122 -1.68 1.59 -11.97
CA GLN A 122 -3.15 1.71 -12.01
C GLN A 122 -3.80 0.42 -12.52
N ARG A 123 -3.01 -0.56 -12.97
CA ARG A 123 -3.49 -1.88 -13.36
C ARG A 123 -3.75 -2.72 -12.12
N THR A 124 -4.89 -2.49 -11.49
CA THR A 124 -5.34 -3.18 -10.29
C THR A 124 -6.85 -3.36 -10.32
N ASN A 125 -7.34 -4.42 -9.68
CA ASN A 125 -8.76 -4.59 -9.39
C ASN A 125 -9.15 -3.96 -8.05
N TRP A 126 -8.25 -3.24 -7.39
CA TRP A 126 -8.51 -2.64 -6.08
C TRP A 126 -9.78 -1.80 -6.09
N ARG A 127 -10.71 -2.14 -5.20
CA ARG A 127 -11.93 -1.39 -4.92
C ARG A 127 -12.50 -1.86 -3.60
N MET A 128 -13.20 -0.95 -2.94
CA MET A 128 -13.81 -1.19 -1.65
C MET A 128 -15.31 -0.93 -1.80
N GLN A 129 -16.10 -1.95 -1.49
CA GLN A 129 -17.56 -1.90 -1.60
C GLN A 129 -18.18 -2.27 -0.26
N ARG A 130 -19.39 -1.77 0.01
CA ARG A 130 -20.11 -2.02 1.26
C ARG A 130 -21.46 -2.63 0.97
N PHE A 131 -21.83 -3.64 1.73
CA PHE A 131 -23.06 -4.41 1.53
C PHE A 131 -23.75 -4.66 2.87
N ALA A 132 -25.07 -4.56 2.87
CA ALA A 132 -25.89 -5.14 3.93
C ALA A 132 -26.08 -6.64 3.66
N ALA A 133 -26.50 -7.39 4.68
CA ALA A 133 -26.93 -8.77 4.49
C ALA A 133 -28.11 -8.84 3.50
N GLY A 134 -28.09 -9.81 2.58
CA GLY A 134 -29.13 -9.98 1.56
C GLY A 134 -29.08 -9.00 0.38
N ASP A 135 -28.05 -8.17 0.25
CA ASP A 135 -27.92 -7.25 -0.89
C ASP A 135 -27.75 -8.03 -2.22
N PRO A 136 -28.65 -7.85 -3.21
CA PRO A 136 -28.61 -8.63 -4.45
C PRO A 136 -27.38 -8.32 -5.33
N ARG A 137 -26.67 -7.22 -5.07
CA ARG A 137 -25.51 -6.78 -5.88
C ARG A 137 -24.21 -7.52 -5.53
N VAL A 138 -24.21 -8.36 -4.50
CA VAL A 138 -23.02 -9.09 -4.03
C VAL A 138 -22.45 -10.00 -5.12
N GLU A 139 -23.30 -10.68 -5.89
CA GLU A 139 -22.88 -11.59 -6.96
C GLU A 139 -22.14 -10.84 -8.09
N ASP A 140 -22.69 -9.72 -8.54
CA ASP A 140 -22.07 -8.88 -9.57
C ASP A 140 -20.74 -8.29 -9.08
N ALA A 141 -20.71 -7.85 -7.81
CA ALA A 141 -19.51 -7.32 -7.19
C ALA A 141 -18.40 -8.36 -7.07
N ALA A 142 -18.75 -9.59 -6.70
CA ALA A 142 -17.85 -10.74 -6.61
C ALA A 142 -17.32 -11.14 -8.00
N THR A 143 -18.18 -11.17 -9.01
CA THR A 143 -17.80 -11.41 -10.41
C THR A 143 -16.82 -10.34 -10.90
N ALA A 144 -17.11 -9.07 -10.64
CA ALA A 144 -16.22 -7.96 -10.97
C ALA A 144 -14.86 -8.04 -10.25
N LEU A 145 -14.72 -8.84 -9.17
CA LEU A 145 -13.42 -9.02 -8.47
C LEU A 145 -12.47 -9.87 -9.30
N GLY A 146 -13.02 -10.63 -10.24
CA GLY A 146 -12.29 -11.64 -10.99
C GLY A 146 -12.18 -12.95 -10.21
N LEU A 147 -13.13 -13.26 -9.32
CA LEU A 147 -13.23 -14.60 -8.72
C LEU A 147 -13.43 -15.67 -9.82
N PRO A 148 -12.90 -16.91 -9.67
CA PRO A 148 -12.02 -17.38 -8.59
C PRO A 148 -10.53 -17.05 -8.83
N ARG A 149 -10.21 -16.39 -9.96
CA ARG A 149 -8.83 -16.08 -10.34
C ARG A 149 -8.15 -15.12 -9.36
N CYS A 150 -8.94 -14.23 -8.74
CA CYS A 150 -8.53 -13.41 -7.62
C CYS A 150 -9.23 -13.91 -6.35
N GLY A 151 -8.64 -13.65 -5.19
CA GLY A 151 -9.34 -13.82 -3.91
C GLY A 151 -10.13 -12.59 -3.51
N ALA A 152 -10.99 -12.75 -2.51
CA ALA A 152 -11.69 -11.67 -1.83
C ALA A 152 -11.44 -11.72 -0.31
N ILE A 153 -11.62 -10.58 0.35
CA ILE A 153 -11.66 -10.45 1.80
C ILE A 153 -12.95 -9.72 2.16
N VAL A 154 -13.62 -10.22 3.20
CA VAL A 154 -14.78 -9.58 3.83
C VAL A 154 -14.44 -9.25 5.28
N MET A 155 -14.93 -8.13 5.77
CA MET A 155 -14.76 -7.69 7.16
C MET A 155 -15.92 -6.78 7.57
N ARG A 156 -16.12 -6.58 8.87
CA ARG A 156 -17.10 -5.61 9.37
C ARG A 156 -16.70 -4.20 8.97
N ASN A 157 -17.69 -3.34 8.70
CA ASN A 157 -17.38 -1.97 8.28
C ASN A 157 -16.78 -1.13 9.42
N ASP A 158 -17.17 -1.39 10.67
CA ASP A 158 -16.70 -0.69 11.86
C ASP A 158 -15.52 -1.35 12.59
N ASP A 159 -15.18 -2.60 12.27
CA ASP A 159 -14.01 -3.31 12.79
C ASP A 159 -13.32 -4.18 11.72
N TRP A 160 -12.10 -3.80 11.39
CA TRP A 160 -11.29 -4.42 10.35
C TRP A 160 -10.27 -5.42 10.90
N SER A 161 -10.24 -5.64 12.22
CA SER A 161 -9.22 -6.48 12.88
C SER A 161 -9.42 -7.99 12.65
N HIS A 162 -10.61 -8.42 12.23
CA HIS A 162 -10.96 -9.82 12.02
C HIS A 162 -11.43 -10.10 10.58
N PRO A 163 -10.56 -9.95 9.57
CA PRO A 163 -10.92 -10.23 8.18
C PRO A 163 -11.20 -11.71 7.91
N VAL A 164 -12.31 -12.00 7.23
CA VAL A 164 -12.57 -13.30 6.59
C VAL A 164 -11.79 -13.34 5.26
N LYS A 165 -10.72 -14.14 5.24
CA LYS A 165 -9.78 -14.26 4.12
C LYS A 165 -10.09 -15.52 3.28
N ASN A 166 -9.35 -15.68 2.17
CA ASN A 166 -9.37 -16.87 1.31
C ASN A 166 -10.68 -17.15 0.56
N LEU A 167 -11.57 -16.16 0.46
CA LEU A 167 -12.80 -16.26 -0.30
C LEU A 167 -12.48 -16.33 -1.80
N SER A 168 -13.08 -17.28 -2.51
CA SER A 168 -12.79 -17.62 -3.90
C SER A 168 -14.04 -17.76 -4.77
N THR A 169 -15.22 -17.90 -4.17
CA THR A 169 -16.50 -17.99 -4.87
C THR A 169 -17.46 -16.89 -4.40
N ALA A 170 -18.44 -16.57 -5.25
CA ALA A 170 -19.46 -15.58 -4.88
C ALA A 170 -20.33 -16.06 -3.71
N ALA A 171 -20.59 -17.37 -3.60
CA ALA A 171 -21.29 -17.97 -2.48
C ALA A 171 -20.54 -17.80 -1.15
N GLU A 172 -19.22 -18.01 -1.13
CA GLU A 172 -18.38 -17.76 0.05
C GLU A 172 -18.40 -16.27 0.44
N VAL A 173 -18.33 -15.36 -0.54
CA VAL A 173 -18.42 -13.92 -0.30
C VAL A 173 -19.77 -13.53 0.30
N ARG A 174 -20.87 -14.05 -0.27
CA ARG A 174 -22.23 -13.81 0.24
C ARG A 174 -22.38 -14.32 1.68
N ALA A 175 -21.97 -15.55 1.96
CA ALA A 175 -22.01 -16.10 3.31
C ALA A 175 -21.19 -15.28 4.31
N ALA A 176 -20.01 -14.79 3.90
CA ALA A 176 -19.20 -13.91 4.74
C ALA A 176 -19.90 -12.57 4.99
N ILE A 177 -20.54 -11.96 3.99
CA ILE A 177 -21.30 -10.72 4.17
C ILE A 177 -22.52 -10.92 5.08
N GLU A 178 -23.23 -12.05 4.94
CA GLU A 178 -24.36 -12.42 5.81
C GLU A 178 -23.93 -12.58 7.28
N SER A 179 -22.72 -13.11 7.52
CA SER A 179 -22.13 -13.21 8.87
C SER A 179 -21.68 -11.85 9.41
N GLU A 180 -20.93 -11.07 8.62
CA GLU A 180 -20.21 -9.90 9.13
C GLU A 180 -21.08 -8.64 9.20
N ALA A 181 -22.01 -8.44 8.26
CA ALA A 181 -22.78 -7.20 8.18
C ALA A 181 -23.67 -6.96 9.42
N PRO A 182 -24.41 -7.95 9.95
CA PRO A 182 -25.23 -7.77 11.17
C PRO A 182 -24.41 -7.48 12.43
N GLN A 183 -23.12 -7.84 12.44
CA GLN A 183 -22.23 -7.60 13.58
C GLN A 183 -21.62 -6.19 13.58
N SER A 184 -21.77 -5.43 12.49
CA SER A 184 -21.35 -4.03 12.40
C SER A 184 -22.46 -3.11 12.92
N ARG A 185 -22.11 -2.02 13.60
CA ARG A 185 -23.07 -1.03 14.16
C ARG A 185 -23.98 -0.39 13.11
N ASP A 186 -23.52 -0.32 11.87
CA ASP A 186 -24.25 0.25 10.73
C ASP A 186 -24.90 -0.81 9.83
N GLY A 187 -24.80 -2.09 10.19
CA GLY A 187 -25.37 -3.19 9.42
C GLY A 187 -24.65 -3.47 8.10
N LEU A 188 -23.39 -3.03 7.94
CA LEU A 188 -22.63 -3.19 6.70
C LEU A 188 -21.36 -4.02 6.89
N ALA A 189 -21.08 -4.86 5.89
CA ALA A 189 -19.77 -5.49 5.68
C ALA A 189 -19.02 -4.79 4.53
N VAL A 190 -17.70 -4.82 4.58
CA VAL A 190 -16.79 -4.33 3.54
C VAL A 190 -16.27 -5.50 2.74
N LEU A 191 -16.40 -5.42 1.41
CA LEU A 191 -15.81 -6.34 0.44
C LEU A 191 -14.65 -5.65 -0.28
N ILE A 192 -13.46 -6.27 -0.23
CA ILE A 192 -12.26 -5.85 -0.97
C ILE A 192 -11.65 -7.04 -1.71
N PRO A 193 -10.90 -6.81 -2.80
CA PRO A 193 -10.08 -7.86 -3.39
C PRO A 193 -8.97 -8.25 -2.43
N ASP A 194 -8.67 -9.54 -2.40
CA ASP A 194 -7.50 -10.06 -1.71
C ASP A 194 -6.26 -9.72 -2.52
N MET A 195 -5.57 -8.68 -2.10
CA MET A 195 -4.37 -8.19 -2.75
C MET A 195 -3.10 -8.92 -2.26
N ARG A 196 -3.19 -10.02 -1.50
CA ARG A 196 -2.01 -10.88 -1.24
C ARG A 196 -1.50 -11.45 -2.55
N ALA A 197 -0.18 -11.47 -2.76
CA ALA A 197 0.42 -11.75 -4.08
C ALA A 197 -0.03 -13.08 -4.71
N HIS A 198 -0.15 -14.14 -3.90
CA HIS A 198 -0.61 -15.46 -4.36
C HIS A 198 -2.12 -15.49 -4.69
N ARG A 199 -2.90 -14.54 -4.20
CA ARG A 199 -4.35 -14.39 -4.43
C ARG A 199 -4.69 -13.36 -5.49
N ASN A 200 -3.70 -12.66 -6.06
CA ASN A 200 -3.94 -11.60 -7.04
C ASN A 200 -2.92 -11.64 -8.20
N PRO A 201 -3.33 -12.12 -9.39
CA PRO A 201 -2.44 -12.19 -10.55
C PRO A 201 -1.98 -10.80 -11.03
N TRP A 202 -2.79 -9.75 -10.90
CA TRP A 202 -2.40 -8.39 -11.30
C TRP A 202 -1.27 -7.86 -10.41
N ARG A 203 -1.35 -8.11 -9.09
CA ARG A 203 -0.25 -7.80 -8.18
C ARG A 203 0.99 -8.62 -8.51
N MET A 204 0.85 -9.92 -8.79
CA MET A 204 1.98 -10.76 -9.18
C MET A 204 2.68 -10.25 -10.45
N MET A 205 1.92 -9.71 -11.40
CA MET A 205 2.48 -9.01 -12.58
C MET A 205 3.23 -7.73 -12.21
N ALA A 206 2.71 -6.92 -11.29
CA ALA A 206 3.38 -5.71 -10.81
C ALA A 206 4.71 -6.03 -10.11
N ILE A 207 4.73 -7.05 -9.24
CA ILE A 207 5.94 -7.56 -8.59
C ILE A 207 6.97 -8.01 -9.64
N ARG A 208 6.54 -8.75 -10.67
CA ARG A 208 7.43 -9.18 -11.77
C ARG A 208 8.01 -7.98 -12.53
N ALA A 209 7.20 -6.98 -12.84
CA ALA A 209 7.67 -5.77 -13.52
C ALA A 209 8.70 -5.00 -12.67
N LEU A 210 8.48 -4.93 -11.35
CA LEU A 210 9.41 -4.32 -10.42
C LEU A 210 10.73 -5.11 -10.31
N ALA A 211 10.66 -6.44 -10.27
CA ALA A 211 11.83 -7.32 -10.27
C ALA A 211 12.69 -7.12 -11.52
N TRP A 212 12.08 -6.96 -12.70
CA TRP A 212 12.81 -6.59 -13.92
C TRP A 212 13.54 -5.26 -13.78
N ARG A 213 12.90 -4.26 -13.17
CA ARG A 213 13.51 -2.93 -13.00
C ARG A 213 14.72 -2.99 -12.07
N LEU A 214 14.59 -3.70 -10.95
CA LEU A 214 15.68 -3.91 -10.00
C LEU A 214 16.84 -4.70 -10.61
N ALA A 215 16.56 -5.83 -11.28
CA ALA A 215 17.58 -6.65 -11.93
C ALA A 215 18.35 -5.86 -13.01
N ARG A 216 17.66 -5.05 -13.83
CA ARG A 216 18.31 -4.15 -14.82
C ARG A 216 19.21 -3.12 -14.15
N ARG A 217 18.76 -2.50 -13.05
CA ARG A 217 19.58 -1.54 -12.31
C ARG A 217 20.84 -2.19 -11.74
N LEU A 218 20.71 -3.39 -11.18
CA LEU A 218 21.85 -4.15 -10.65
C LEU A 218 22.86 -4.50 -11.75
N ALA A 219 22.39 -4.96 -12.92
CA ALA A 219 23.27 -5.27 -14.06
C ALA A 219 24.05 -4.06 -14.58
N HIS A 220 23.53 -2.84 -14.41
CA HIS A 220 24.15 -1.61 -14.90
C HIS A 220 25.03 -0.90 -13.84
N LEU A 221 24.85 -1.21 -12.55
CA LEU A 221 25.56 -0.55 -11.45
C LEU A 221 27.08 -0.74 -11.52
N PHE A 222 27.57 -1.85 -12.09
CA PHE A 222 29.01 -2.14 -12.17
C PHE A 222 29.65 -1.83 -13.53
N LEU A 223 28.88 -1.68 -14.61
CA LEU A 223 29.43 -1.22 -15.90
C LEU A 223 29.95 0.22 -15.84
N ARG A 224 29.50 1.03 -14.87
CA ARG A 224 29.99 2.40 -14.66
C ARG A 224 31.29 2.51 -13.84
N ARG A 225 31.87 1.40 -13.36
CA ARG A 225 32.95 1.43 -12.34
C ARG A 225 34.25 0.71 -12.71
N ALA A 226 34.49 0.40 -13.98
CA ALA A 226 35.78 -0.09 -14.47
C ALA A 226 36.89 0.98 -14.45
N GLY A 227 36.97 1.85 -13.43
CA GLY A 227 37.97 2.92 -13.40
C GLY A 227 38.11 3.78 -12.14
N LEU A 228 37.32 3.64 -11.06
CA LEU A 228 37.56 4.41 -9.83
C LEU A 228 37.16 3.60 -8.59
N GLY A 229 38.12 3.44 -7.68
CA GLY A 229 37.99 2.73 -6.39
C GLY A 229 36.89 3.29 -5.47
N PRO A 230 36.68 2.66 -4.30
CA PRO A 230 35.51 2.88 -3.47
C PRO A 230 35.55 4.27 -2.81
N ARG A 231 35.01 5.28 -3.50
CA ARG A 231 34.33 6.36 -2.79
C ARG A 231 33.00 5.79 -2.29
N ALA A 232 32.85 5.77 -0.97
CA ALA A 232 31.59 5.54 -0.30
C ALA A 232 30.50 6.33 -1.02
N LEU A 233 29.56 5.63 -1.68
CA LEU A 233 28.29 6.24 -2.00
C LEU A 233 27.59 6.36 -0.64
N ALA A 234 27.83 7.48 0.04
CA ALA A 234 26.86 7.97 1.00
C ALA A 234 25.52 7.92 0.26
N ALA A 235 24.62 7.10 0.78
CA ALA A 235 23.22 7.14 0.42
C ALA A 235 22.82 8.61 0.45
N ARG A 236 22.60 9.22 -0.72
CA ARG A 236 21.93 10.52 -0.75
C ARG A 236 20.61 10.26 -0.05
N PRO A 237 20.32 10.89 1.10
CA PRO A 237 19.00 10.76 1.64
C PRO A 237 18.07 11.31 0.56
N ALA A 238 17.05 10.54 0.17
CA ALA A 238 15.93 11.08 -0.56
C ALA A 238 15.10 12.01 0.37
N LEU A 239 15.77 12.98 1.01
CA LEU A 239 15.18 14.06 1.78
C LEU A 239 15.00 15.24 0.81
N ARG A 240 14.08 15.07 -0.14
CA ARG A 240 13.49 16.22 -0.84
C ARG A 240 12.05 15.99 -1.30
N VAL A 241 11.28 15.18 -0.58
CA VAL A 241 9.82 15.35 -0.48
C VAL A 241 9.41 14.88 0.91
N LEU A 242 9.54 15.72 1.94
CA LEU A 242 8.82 15.58 3.23
C LEU A 242 9.07 16.79 4.15
N ARG A 243 8.79 17.98 3.62
CA ARG A 243 8.42 19.13 4.48
C ARG A 243 7.09 19.70 3.98
N ARG A 244 6.03 18.88 4.04
CA ARG A 244 4.63 19.34 4.07
C ARG A 244 3.60 18.26 4.42
N ALA A 245 3.94 16.96 4.37
CA ALA A 245 2.99 15.90 4.71
C ALA A 245 2.93 15.54 6.22
N HIS A 246 3.90 15.96 7.03
CA HIS A 246 3.93 15.68 8.48
C HIS A 246 2.85 16.42 9.31
N ARG A 247 1.89 17.07 8.66
CA ARG A 247 0.77 17.75 9.32
C ARG A 247 -0.60 17.16 8.96
N LEU A 248 -0.67 16.03 8.25
CA LEU A 248 -1.93 15.38 7.88
C LEU A 248 -2.17 14.02 8.56
N ASP A 249 -1.19 13.50 9.30
CA ASP A 249 -1.24 12.15 9.89
C ASP A 249 -1.86 12.09 11.31
N ARG A 250 -2.63 13.11 11.69
CA ARG A 250 -3.49 13.05 12.90
C ARG A 250 -4.95 13.48 12.64
N GLY A 251 -5.34 13.64 11.38
CA GLY A 251 -6.68 14.16 11.04
C GLY A 251 -7.43 13.39 9.94
N ALA A 252 -6.76 12.63 9.09
CA ALA A 252 -7.40 12.05 7.90
C ALA A 252 -8.37 10.88 8.19
N CYS A 253 -8.27 10.22 9.36
CA CYS A 253 -9.25 9.21 9.78
C CYS A 253 -10.52 9.79 10.43
N ARG A 254 -10.67 11.12 10.56
CA ARG A 254 -11.87 11.75 11.16
C ARG A 254 -12.79 12.48 10.18
N TRP A 255 -12.44 12.58 8.90
CA TRP A 255 -13.17 13.42 7.94
C TRP A 255 -14.30 12.74 7.13
N LEU A 256 -14.64 11.48 7.43
CA LEU A 256 -15.84 10.83 6.86
C LEU A 256 -17.02 10.72 7.84
N PHE A 257 -16.93 11.27 9.05
CA PHE A 257 -18.02 11.22 10.03
C PHE A 257 -18.47 12.61 10.48
N ARG A 258 -19.47 13.16 9.79
CA ARG A 258 -20.62 13.89 10.38
C ARG A 258 -21.58 14.34 9.27
N LEU A 259 -22.36 13.41 8.74
CA LEU A 259 -23.73 13.74 8.36
C LEU A 259 -24.63 13.07 9.38
N ARG A 260 -25.00 13.82 10.42
CA ARG A 260 -26.09 13.41 11.32
C ARG A 260 -27.40 13.53 10.54
N PRO A 261 -28.30 12.53 10.58
CA PRO A 261 -29.68 12.77 10.17
C PRO A 261 -30.30 13.75 11.18
N ARG A 262 -30.83 14.88 10.69
CA ARG A 262 -31.75 15.72 11.47
C ARG A 262 -33.03 14.90 11.67
N ARG A 263 -33.25 14.40 12.89
CA ARG A 263 -34.59 13.97 13.34
C ARG A 263 -35.37 15.21 13.74
N GLY A 264 -36.57 15.37 13.18
CA GLY A 264 -37.59 16.33 13.66
C GLY A 264 -38.21 17.18 12.57
N ALA A 265 -39.14 16.62 11.81
CA ALA A 265 -40.28 17.36 11.25
C ALA A 265 -41.39 16.34 10.88
N ALA A 266 -42.52 16.41 11.57
CA ALA A 266 -43.75 15.68 11.27
C ALA A 266 -44.45 16.29 10.02
N PRO A 267 -45.44 15.61 9.41
CA PRO A 267 -45.72 15.72 7.98
C PRO A 267 -46.70 16.84 7.64
N ALA A 268 -46.57 17.42 6.45
CA ALA A 268 -47.58 18.30 5.88
C ALA A 268 -47.82 17.98 4.39
N ARG A 269 -49.03 17.45 4.15
CA ARG A 269 -49.95 17.50 3.00
C ARG A 269 -49.43 18.00 1.63
N ARG A 270 -49.81 17.25 0.59
CA ARG A 270 -49.88 17.71 -0.82
C ARG A 270 -50.73 18.99 -0.94
N PRO A 271 -50.45 19.85 -1.93
CA PRO A 271 -51.31 19.87 -3.11
C PRO A 271 -50.57 20.04 -4.46
N SER A 272 -51.42 20.06 -5.49
CA SER A 272 -51.32 19.97 -6.94
C SER A 272 -50.58 21.07 -7.72
N ASN A 273 -50.15 20.67 -8.93
CA ASN A 273 -50.12 21.36 -10.24
C ASN A 273 -49.48 22.75 -10.41
N GLY A 274 -48.63 22.87 -11.44
CA GLY A 274 -48.75 23.93 -12.45
C GLY A 274 -47.59 24.91 -12.61
N LEU A 275 -47.00 24.88 -13.82
CA LEU A 275 -46.45 25.98 -14.64
C LEU A 275 -45.18 26.77 -14.22
N GLU A 276 -44.19 26.61 -15.11
CA GLU A 276 -43.40 27.63 -15.84
C GLU A 276 -42.72 28.83 -15.14
N ALA A 277 -41.42 28.92 -15.47
CA ALA A 277 -40.71 30.09 -16.00
C ALA A 277 -39.74 30.89 -15.09
N GLU A 278 -38.60 31.19 -15.75
CA GLU A 278 -37.68 32.33 -15.62
C GLU A 278 -36.55 32.33 -14.56
N LEU A 279 -35.32 32.30 -15.11
CA LEU A 279 -34.08 32.87 -14.55
C LEU A 279 -34.18 34.41 -14.57
N PRO A 280 -33.57 35.11 -13.60
CA PRO A 280 -32.37 35.86 -13.98
C PRO A 280 -31.26 35.95 -12.91
N ASN A 281 -30.11 36.43 -13.40
CA ASN A 281 -28.83 36.67 -12.71
C ASN A 281 -28.85 37.77 -11.62
N LEU A 282 -27.98 37.54 -10.63
CA LEU A 282 -27.30 38.38 -9.61
C LEU A 282 -27.42 39.92 -9.65
N PRO A 283 -27.34 40.58 -8.47
CA PRO A 283 -26.08 41.26 -8.11
C PRO A 283 -25.66 41.11 -6.63
N GLY A 284 -24.35 41.34 -6.37
CA GLY A 284 -23.69 41.06 -5.10
C GLY A 284 -23.77 42.14 -4.01
N SER A 285 -23.23 41.81 -2.83
CA SER A 285 -22.53 42.76 -1.95
C SER A 285 -21.84 42.05 -0.77
N ALA A 286 -20.66 42.59 -0.47
CA ALA A 286 -19.71 42.35 0.61
C ALA A 286 -20.19 41.72 1.93
N LEU A 287 -19.37 40.83 2.51
CA LEU A 287 -19.21 40.77 3.97
C LEU A 287 -17.78 40.43 4.40
N ARG A 288 -17.40 41.06 5.51
CA ARG A 288 -16.05 41.39 5.99
C ARG A 288 -15.27 40.21 6.56
N LEU A 289 -13.95 40.24 6.37
CA LEU A 289 -12.97 39.42 7.08
C LEU A 289 -12.71 39.99 8.48
N SER A 290 -13.01 39.22 9.53
CA SER A 290 -12.44 39.41 10.86
C SER A 290 -11.39 38.34 11.13
N GLY A 291 -10.16 38.80 11.36
CA GLY A 291 -9.00 37.95 11.64
C GLY A 291 -9.02 37.41 13.07
N VAL A 292 -8.67 36.13 13.21
CA VAL A 292 -8.36 35.52 14.51
C VAL A 292 -6.86 35.24 14.56
N ARG A 293 -6.21 35.79 15.58
CA ARG A 293 -4.77 35.67 15.86
C ARG A 293 -4.41 34.25 16.27
N CYS A 294 -3.31 33.72 15.72
CA CYS A 294 -2.71 32.46 16.14
C CYS A 294 -1.75 32.69 17.32
N ALA A 295 -1.94 31.95 18.42
CA ALA A 295 -0.96 31.85 19.51
C ALA A 295 0.13 30.83 19.12
N GLY A 296 1.40 31.24 19.20
CA GLY A 296 2.58 30.39 18.97
C GLY A 296 3.00 29.61 20.23
N PRO A 297 3.80 28.54 20.08
CA PRO A 297 4.18 27.66 21.19
C PRO A 297 5.30 28.27 22.06
N ALA A 298 5.19 28.03 23.37
CA ALA A 298 6.15 28.44 24.39
C ALA A 298 7.53 27.78 24.22
N ARG A 299 8.59 28.56 24.42
CA ARG A 299 9.99 28.10 24.50
C ARG A 299 10.34 27.64 25.92
N PRO A 300 11.26 26.68 26.09
CA PRO A 300 11.69 26.21 27.41
C PRO A 300 12.63 27.22 28.08
N ALA A 301 12.53 27.33 29.40
CA ALA A 301 13.34 28.22 30.23
C ALA A 301 14.79 27.73 30.30
N ALA A 302 15.73 28.66 30.05
CA ALA A 302 17.15 28.45 30.23
C ALA A 302 17.55 28.72 31.69
N HIS A 303 18.20 27.75 32.31
CA HIS A 303 18.94 27.92 33.55
C HIS A 303 20.17 28.81 33.32
N ARG A 304 20.40 29.78 34.22
CA ARG A 304 21.70 30.43 34.43
C ARG A 304 21.92 30.74 35.92
N PRO A 305 23.19 30.94 36.34
CA PRO A 305 23.70 30.48 37.64
C PRO A 305 23.90 31.62 38.66
N GLY A 306 24.17 31.22 39.91
CA GLY A 306 25.08 31.95 40.80
C GLY A 306 24.48 32.57 42.06
N SER A 307 24.64 31.87 43.18
CA SER A 307 25.08 32.39 44.48
C SER A 307 25.56 31.22 45.33
#